data_AF-A0A931VJD7-F1
#
_entry.id   AF-A0A931VJD7-F1
#
_cell.length_a   1.000
_cell.length_b   1.000
_cell.length_c   1.000
_cell.angle_alpha   90.00
_cell.angle_beta   90.00
_cell.angle_gamma   90.00
#
_symmetry.space_group_name_H-M   'P 1'
#
loop_
_entity.id
_entity.type
_entity.pdbx_description
1 polymer ?
#
loop_
_entity_poly.entity_id
_entity_poly.type
_entity_poly.pdbx_seq_one_letter_code
_entity_poly.pdbx_strand_id
1 'polypeptide(L)'
;MQIDKGLEKIGDLFAGKKTKKMPVYAWQDLALRVIKELNIPNFKRSAVFKVCKQKPRVYIEKCLNDTKELCQTGEKWKYFFKVIGGDK
;
A
#
# COMPACT_ATOMS: atom_id res chain seq x y z
N MET A 1 -13.43 31.06 36.56
CA MET A 1 -12.74 30.92 35.26
C MET A 1 -11.73 29.79 35.46
N GLN A 2 -11.98 28.56 35.00
CA GLN A 2 -11.69 28.04 33.64
C GLN A 2 -10.28 28.50 33.17
N ILE A 3 -9.35 27.68 32.67
CA ILE A 3 -9.47 26.68 31.59
C ILE A 3 -8.33 25.64 31.69
N ASP A 4 -8.66 24.41 31.33
CA ASP A 4 -7.89 23.16 31.26
C ASP A 4 -6.57 23.25 30.46
N LYS A 5 -5.41 23.18 31.16
CA LYS A 5 -4.05 23.07 30.59
C LYS A 5 -3.70 21.63 30.12
N GLY A 6 -4.66 20.91 29.54
CA GLY A 6 -4.48 19.51 29.11
C GLY A 6 -4.32 19.34 27.59
N LEU A 7 -4.84 20.27 26.79
CA LEU A 7 -5.00 20.12 25.33
C LEU A 7 -3.84 20.67 24.50
N GLU A 8 -2.95 21.49 25.08
CA GLU A 8 -1.89 22.18 24.32
C GLU A 8 -0.73 21.25 23.90
N LYS A 9 -0.59 20.06 24.50
CA LYS A 9 0.51 19.14 24.22
C LYS A 9 0.22 18.06 23.17
N ILE A 10 -1.05 17.81 22.84
CA ILE A 10 -1.40 16.80 21.82
C ILE A 10 -1.25 17.34 20.40
N GLY A 11 -1.41 18.65 20.17
CA GLY A 11 -1.19 19.26 18.86
C GLY A 11 0.27 19.19 18.39
N ASP A 12 1.22 19.29 19.32
CA ASP A 12 2.66 19.27 19.03
C ASP A 12 3.17 17.87 18.60
N LEU A 13 2.53 16.81 19.09
CA LEU A 13 2.81 15.42 18.69
C LEU A 13 2.46 15.12 17.22
N PHE A 14 1.57 15.89 16.59
CA PHE A 14 1.21 15.73 15.17
C PHE A 14 2.05 16.57 14.21
N ALA A 15 2.80 17.57 14.70
CA ALA A 15 3.58 18.49 13.86
C ALA A 15 4.93 17.91 13.37
N GLY A 16 5.33 16.73 13.87
CA GLY A 16 6.68 16.20 13.71
C GLY A 16 6.88 15.07 12.69
N LYS A 17 5.92 14.73 11.82
CA LYS A 17 6.15 13.71 10.77
C LYS A 17 7.02 14.26 9.64
N LYS A 18 8.31 14.48 9.94
CA LYS A 18 9.35 14.49 8.90
C LYS A 18 9.35 13.10 8.28
N THR A 19 8.79 12.97 7.10
CA THR A 19 8.86 11.76 6.28
C THR A 19 10.31 11.60 5.82
N LYS A 20 11.16 11.13 6.74
CA LYS A 20 12.49 10.62 6.39
C LYS A 20 12.24 9.52 5.37
N LYS A 21 12.49 9.80 4.09
CA LYS A 21 12.43 8.79 3.03
C LYS A 21 13.40 7.71 3.47
N MET A 22 12.85 6.65 4.06
CA MET A 22 13.59 5.44 4.37
C MET A 22 14.26 4.97 3.09
N PRO A 23 15.43 4.28 3.17
CA PRO A 23 16.04 3.68 2.00
C PRO A 23 14.94 2.93 1.24
N VAL A 24 14.70 3.33 -0.01
CA VAL A 24 13.63 2.77 -0.83
C VAL A 24 14.00 1.32 -1.06
N TYR A 25 13.50 0.44 -0.19
CA TYR A 25 13.60 -0.98 -0.44
C TYR A 25 12.82 -1.24 -1.73
N ALA A 26 13.41 -1.97 -2.68
CA ALA A 26 12.84 -2.17 -4.01
C ALA A 26 11.39 -2.70 -3.99
N TRP A 27 11.00 -3.42 -2.94
CA TRP A 27 9.63 -3.91 -2.72
C TRP A 27 8.62 -2.83 -2.28
N GLN A 28 9.07 -1.75 -1.62
CA GLN A 28 8.22 -0.63 -1.24
C GLN A 28 7.81 0.18 -2.46
N ASP A 29 8.77 0.48 -3.34
CA ASP A 29 8.49 1.16 -4.61
C ASP A 29 7.53 0.33 -5.48
N LEU A 30 7.78 -0.98 -5.56
CA LEU A 30 6.88 -1.93 -6.23
C LEU A 30 5.47 -1.90 -5.64
N ALA A 31 5.33 -1.91 -4.32
CA ALA A 31 4.02 -1.85 -3.66
C ALA A 31 3.30 -0.53 -3.95
N LEU A 32 4.02 0.61 -3.91
CA LEU A 32 3.45 1.92 -4.26
C LEU A 32 2.99 1.97 -5.72
N ARG A 33 3.77 1.38 -6.64
CA ARG A 33 3.40 1.25 -8.06
C ARG A 33 2.12 0.44 -8.23
N VAL A 34 2.05 -0.74 -7.61
CA VAL A 34 0.86 -1.61 -7.66
C VAL A 34 -0.37 -0.91 -7.10
N ILE A 35 -0.24 -0.21 -5.96
CA ILE A 35 -1.34 0.55 -5.34
C ILE A 35 -1.87 1.61 -6.30
N LYS A 36 -0.98 2.31 -7.00
CA LYS A 36 -1.35 3.36 -7.96
C LYS A 36 -2.03 2.78 -9.20
N GLU A 37 -1.44 1.76 -9.81
CA GLU A 37 -1.93 1.14 -11.06
C GLU A 37 -3.30 0.48 -10.91
N LEU A 38 -3.53 -0.20 -9.77
CA LEU A 38 -4.77 -0.94 -9.53
C LEU A 38 -5.79 -0.14 -8.71
N ASN A 39 -5.51 1.13 -8.43
CA ASN A 39 -6.34 2.02 -7.60
C ASN A 39 -6.73 1.35 -6.27
N ILE A 40 -5.74 0.83 -5.54
CA ILE A 40 -6.00 0.02 -4.34
C ILE A 40 -6.46 0.93 -3.18
N PRO A 41 -7.60 0.62 -2.54
CA PRO A 41 -8.10 1.42 -1.44
C PRO A 41 -7.23 1.30 -0.19
N ASN A 42 -7.28 2.31 0.68
CA ASN A 42 -6.41 2.45 1.86
C ASN A 42 -6.37 1.19 2.74
N PHE A 43 -7.52 0.58 3.00
CA PHE A 43 -7.64 -0.59 3.88
C PHE A 43 -6.93 -1.85 3.34
N LYS A 44 -6.63 -1.92 2.03
CA LYS A 44 -5.88 -3.03 1.43
C LYS A 44 -4.40 -2.74 1.20
N ARG A 45 -3.94 -1.50 1.38
CA ARG A 45 -2.53 -1.12 1.15
C ARG A 45 -1.57 -1.98 1.96
N SER A 46 -1.87 -2.22 3.23
CA SER A 46 -1.05 -3.08 4.11
C SER A 46 -0.90 -4.50 3.57
N ALA A 47 -1.94 -5.06 2.93
CA ALA A 47 -1.87 -6.38 2.30
C ALA A 47 -0.95 -6.36 1.06
N VAL A 48 -0.98 -5.29 0.27
CA VAL A 48 -0.07 -5.12 -0.89
C VAL A 48 1.38 -5.08 -0.43
N PHE A 49 1.69 -4.29 0.61
CA PHE A 49 3.03 -4.22 1.17
C PHE A 49 3.49 -5.58 1.71
N LYS A 50 2.62 -6.32 2.39
CA LYS A 50 2.92 -7.67 2.88
C LYS A 50 3.26 -8.61 1.73
N VAL A 51 2.45 -8.61 0.67
CA VAL A 51 2.65 -9.45 -0.51
C VAL A 51 3.95 -9.09 -1.24
N CYS A 52 4.20 -7.81 -1.49
CA CYS A 52 5.43 -7.36 -2.18
C CYS A 52 6.70 -7.66 -1.37
N LYS A 53 6.59 -7.76 -0.05
CA LYS A 53 7.70 -8.18 0.83
C LYS A 53 7.94 -9.69 0.81
N GLN A 54 6.89 -10.50 0.61
CA GLN A 54 6.95 -11.96 0.74
C GLN A 54 7.22 -12.69 -0.58
N LYS A 55 6.75 -12.13 -1.70
CA LYS A 55 6.88 -12.76 -3.02
C LYS A 55 8.00 -12.08 -3.82
N PRO A 56 8.68 -12.80 -4.72
CA PRO A 56 9.70 -12.22 -5.57
C PRO A 56 9.10 -11.17 -6.50
N ARG A 57 9.88 -10.13 -6.81
CA ARG A 57 9.45 -8.99 -7.65
C ARG A 57 8.85 -9.43 -8.98
N VAL A 58 9.52 -10.36 -9.67
CA VAL A 58 9.09 -10.88 -10.99
C VAL A 58 7.68 -11.48 -10.92
N TYR A 59 7.35 -12.18 -9.85
CA TYR A 59 6.02 -12.75 -9.65
C TYR A 59 4.95 -11.66 -9.50
N ILE A 60 5.23 -10.63 -8.71
CA ILE A 60 4.31 -9.50 -8.52
C ILE A 60 4.11 -8.72 -9.82
N GLU A 61 5.18 -8.49 -10.59
CA GLU A 61 5.09 -7.81 -11.89
C GLU A 61 4.30 -8.63 -12.90
N LYS A 62 4.45 -9.97 -12.90
CA LYS A 62 3.61 -10.86 -13.71
C LYS A 62 2.14 -10.75 -13.31
N CYS A 63 1.80 -10.92 -12.02
CA CYS A 63 0.41 -10.80 -11.56
C CYS A 63 -0.19 -9.42 -11.84
N LEU A 64 0.61 -8.35 -11.78
CA LEU A 64 0.18 -7.01 -12.14
C LEU A 64 -0.16 -6.91 -13.62
N ASN A 65 0.68 -7.45 -14.51
CA ASN A 65 0.42 -7.48 -15.95
C ASN A 65 -0.81 -8.34 -16.27
N ASP A 66 -0.89 -9.56 -15.74
CA ASP A 66 -2.04 -10.45 -15.91
C ASP A 66 -3.34 -9.74 -15.49
N THR A 67 -3.31 -9.00 -14.36
CA THR A 67 -4.45 -8.21 -13.90
C THR A 67 -4.81 -7.09 -14.88
N LYS A 68 -3.83 -6.41 -15.46
CA LYS A 68 -4.08 -5.32 -16.41
C LYS A 68 -4.65 -5.83 -17.73
N GLU A 69 -4.21 -6.99 -18.19
CA GLU A 69 -4.67 -7.61 -19.43
C GLU A 69 -6.08 -8.19 -19.28
N LEU A 70 -6.33 -8.90 -18.18
CA LEU A 70 -7.57 -9.65 -17.97
C LEU A 70 -8.69 -8.81 -17.33
N CYS A 71 -8.36 -7.76 -16.59
CA CYS A 71 -9.31 -6.90 -15.90
C CYS A 71 -9.21 -5.45 -16.38
N GLN A 72 -9.86 -5.18 -17.51
CA GLN A 72 -9.88 -3.84 -18.12
C GLN A 72 -10.83 -2.89 -17.37
N THR A 73 -11.94 -3.41 -16.81
CA THR A 73 -12.97 -2.66 -16.09
C THR A 73 -13.28 -3.29 -14.73
N GLY A 74 -13.76 -2.46 -13.78
CA GLY A 74 -14.14 -2.91 -12.43
C GLY A 74 -13.01 -2.90 -11.39
N GLU A 75 -13.18 -3.70 -10.33
CA GLU A 75 -12.31 -3.71 -9.16
C GLU A 75 -11.03 -4.55 -9.37
N LYS A 76 -10.09 -4.02 -10.17
CA LYS A 76 -8.82 -4.69 -10.54
C LYS A 76 -8.04 -5.24 -9.34
N TRP A 77 -8.09 -4.55 -8.21
CA TRP A 77 -7.44 -4.98 -6.97
C TRP A 77 -7.96 -6.34 -6.45
N LYS A 78 -9.26 -6.63 -6.60
CA LYS A 78 -9.83 -7.94 -6.20
C LYS A 78 -9.25 -9.06 -7.05
N TYR A 79 -9.14 -8.83 -8.35
CA TYR A 79 -8.55 -9.79 -9.28
C TYR A 79 -7.07 -10.02 -8.97
N PHE A 80 -6.31 -8.96 -8.74
CA PHE A 80 -4.90 -9.05 -8.34
C PHE A 80 -4.69 -9.92 -7.10
N PHE A 81 -5.49 -9.72 -6.04
CA PHE A 81 -5.41 -10.57 -4.85
C PHE A 81 -5.87 -12.01 -5.12
N LYS A 82 -6.80 -12.23 -6.05
CA LYS A 82 -7.20 -13.58 -6.47
C LYS A 82 -6.06 -14.29 -7.21
N VAL A 83 -5.37 -13.62 -8.13
CA VAL A 83 -4.22 -14.19 -8.86
C VAL A 83 -3.07 -14.49 -7.90
N ILE A 84 -2.75 -13.55 -7.00
CA ILE A 84 -1.67 -13.75 -6.02
C ILE A 84 -1.96 -14.89 -5.04
N GLY A 85 -3.21 -15.02 -4.59
CA GLY A 85 -3.63 -16.04 -3.62
C GLY A 85 -4.06 -17.37 -4.23
N GLY A 86 -4.21 -17.44 -5.56
CA GLY A 86 -4.62 -18.63 -6.30
C GLY A 86 -3.47 -19.59 -6.62
N ASP A 87 -2.22 -19.17 -6.45
CA ASP A 87 -1.02 -20.01 -6.57
C ASP A 87 -0.81 -20.74 -5.23
N LYS A 88 -1.49 -21.89 -5.09
CA LYS A 88 -1.38 -22.83 -3.97
C LYS A 88 -0.85 -24.16 -4.47
#